data_AF-A0A348SDF3-F1
#
_entry.id   AF-A0A348SDF3-F1
#
_cell.length_a   1.000
_cell.length_b   1.000
_cell.length_c   1.000
_cell.angle_alpha   90.00
_cell.angle_beta   90.00
_cell.angle_gamma   90.00
#
_symmetry.space_group_name_H-M   'P 1'
#
loop_
_entity.id
_entity.type
_entity.pdbx_description
1 polymer ?
#
loop_
_entity_poly.entity_id
_entity_poly.type
_entity_poly.pdbx_seq_one_letter_code
_entity_poly.pdbx_strand_id
1 'polypeptide(L)'
;MIAAATTILAALFAALLFNQYANRRAPYQLAWAIGATAFAVAAGTELVAQLVGWSEPLYRAWYLTGAVWTAGWLGAGTILLLAKTRFGYWYALCLALAGLFTILVARRLEDPSAGPIALAYALSAWGTAVAIAWLSYLASPRWSRIAIGFMVAVSALALPLVATATLPAPGWAVDPTTGAPVAVLLPPSLRLLTPLLNVSGALALLTGALFSAYVFMPKRRTLPYSSDPNQRGDELLFNLAIAPVAIIVNFFRSLPLAVRAWREGTLNRRVPATLLIALGAFLPSLTDTLNRGGSTEAYALGKLLGAGLLLIGFLVSVDEPSEISLPLVGAPLRAALRWVRG
;
A
#
# COMPACT_ATOMS: atom_id res chain seq x y z
N MET A 1 18.96 -13.24 -10.05
CA MET A 1 19.55 -12.01 -9.44
C MET A 1 18.49 -11.00 -8.99
N ILE A 2 17.55 -10.58 -9.85
CA ILE A 2 16.54 -9.55 -9.50
C ILE A 2 15.62 -9.97 -8.33
N ALA A 3 15.13 -11.21 -8.32
CA ALA A 3 14.28 -11.70 -7.23
C ALA A 3 15.01 -11.77 -5.88
N ALA A 4 16.29 -12.16 -5.89
CA ALA A 4 17.14 -12.18 -4.70
C ALA A 4 17.34 -10.76 -4.15
N ALA A 5 17.71 -9.81 -5.01
CA ALA A 5 17.86 -8.41 -4.61
C ALA A 5 16.54 -7.82 -4.07
N THR A 6 15.41 -8.10 -4.73
CA THR A 6 14.08 -7.66 -4.28
C THR A 6 13.75 -8.22 -2.89
N THR A 7 13.98 -9.52 -2.68
CA THR A 7 13.76 -10.20 -1.40
C THR A 7 14.61 -9.59 -0.30
N ILE A 8 15.91 -9.37 -0.55
CA ILE A 8 16.84 -8.80 0.42
C ILE A 8 16.44 -7.37 0.80
N LEU A 9 16.12 -6.52 -0.19
CA LEU A 9 15.71 -5.14 0.06
C LEU A 9 14.38 -5.09 0.84
N ALA A 10 13.41 -5.92 0.46
CA ALA A 10 12.13 -6.01 1.16
C ALA A 10 12.28 -6.51 2.61
N ALA A 11 13.10 -7.54 2.82
CA ALA A 11 13.38 -8.09 4.15
C ALA A 11 14.12 -7.08 5.04
N LEU A 12 15.10 -6.37 4.48
CA LEU A 12 15.79 -5.28 5.18
C LEU A 12 14.83 -4.17 5.56
N PHE A 13 13.97 -3.74 4.64
CA PHE A 13 12.96 -2.72 4.90
C PHE A 13 11.99 -3.16 6.02
N ALA A 14 11.50 -4.39 5.98
CA ALA A 14 10.65 -4.95 7.03
C ALA A 14 11.36 -5.00 8.40
N ALA A 15 12.61 -5.45 8.45
CA ALA A 15 13.41 -5.49 9.67
C ALA A 15 13.63 -4.09 10.26
N LEU A 16 13.89 -3.09 9.42
CA LEU A 16 14.05 -1.70 9.84
C LEU A 16 12.75 -1.11 10.40
N LEU A 17 11.59 -1.43 9.80
CA LEU A 17 10.28 -1.04 10.32
C LEU A 17 10.00 -1.68 11.68
N PHE A 18 10.32 -2.97 11.87
CA PHE A 18 10.19 -3.63 13.18
C PHE A 18 11.13 -3.01 14.22
N ASN A 19 12.37 -2.71 13.84
CA ASN A 19 13.31 -2.02 14.71
C ASN A 19 12.77 -0.65 15.13
N GLN A 20 12.19 0.11 14.19
CA GLN A 20 11.58 1.41 14.51
C GLN A 20 10.35 1.26 15.40
N TYR A 21 9.51 0.24 15.16
CA TYR A 21 8.36 -0.07 16.01
C TYR A 21 8.78 -0.49 17.42
N ALA A 22 9.84 -1.28 17.59
CA ALA A 22 10.34 -1.68 18.90
C ALA A 22 10.70 -0.45 19.76
N ASN A 23 11.27 0.58 19.13
CA ASN A 23 11.68 1.83 19.76
C ASN A 23 10.51 2.80 19.99
N ARG A 24 9.70 3.08 18.97
CA ARG A 24 8.64 4.12 19.04
C ARG A 24 7.26 3.60 19.43
N ARG A 25 7.02 2.29 19.32
CA ARG A 25 5.73 1.60 19.60
C ARG A 25 4.53 2.19 18.87
N ALA A 26 4.73 2.82 17.72
CA ALA A 26 3.66 3.46 16.98
C ALA A 26 2.90 2.41 16.12
N PRO A 27 1.56 2.32 16.22
CA PRO A 27 0.79 1.25 15.59
C PRO A 27 0.87 1.25 14.06
N TYR A 28 1.03 2.42 13.43
CA TYR A 28 1.21 2.52 11.99
C TYR A 28 2.51 1.87 11.50
N GLN A 29 3.57 1.87 12.32
CA GLN A 29 4.85 1.23 11.97
C GLN A 29 4.72 -0.29 11.99
N LEU A 30 3.96 -0.83 12.94
CA LEU A 30 3.67 -2.26 12.98
C LEU A 30 2.88 -2.69 11.73
N ALA A 31 1.85 -1.93 11.35
CA ALA A 31 1.07 -2.23 10.15
C ALA A 31 1.94 -2.19 8.88
N TRP A 32 2.80 -1.17 8.73
CA TRP A 32 3.78 -1.14 7.63
C TRP A 32 4.76 -2.31 7.69
N ALA A 33 5.26 -2.68 8.87
CA ALA A 33 6.17 -3.80 9.04
C ALA A 33 5.53 -5.12 8.57
N ILE A 34 4.27 -5.37 8.96
CA ILE A 34 3.51 -6.55 8.51
C ILE A 34 3.35 -6.55 6.98
N GLY A 35 3.00 -5.41 6.39
CA GLY A 35 2.87 -5.28 4.93
C GLY A 35 4.20 -5.50 4.20
N ALA A 36 5.30 -4.96 4.72
CA ALA A 36 6.64 -5.15 4.19
C ALA A 36 7.13 -6.60 4.34
N THR A 37 6.81 -7.27 5.45
CA THR A 37 7.07 -8.70 5.64
C THR A 37 6.29 -9.54 4.63
N ALA A 38 5.00 -9.25 4.44
CA ALA A 38 4.20 -9.96 3.43
C ALA A 38 4.83 -9.79 2.03
N PHE A 39 5.28 -8.59 1.69
CA PHE A 39 5.98 -8.36 0.42
C PHE A 39 7.32 -9.12 0.33
N ALA A 40 8.10 -9.15 1.42
CA ALA A 40 9.36 -9.90 1.48
C ALA A 40 9.15 -11.40 1.33
N VAL A 41 8.10 -11.96 1.96
CA VAL A 41 7.73 -13.37 1.80
C VAL A 41 7.31 -13.66 0.36
N ALA A 42 6.48 -12.81 -0.25
CA ALA A 42 6.08 -12.98 -1.66
C ALA A 42 7.29 -12.96 -2.60
N ALA A 43 8.20 -11.99 -2.45
CA ALA A 43 9.43 -11.94 -3.23
C ALA A 43 10.33 -13.18 -2.98
N GLY A 44 10.40 -13.63 -1.72
CA GLY A 44 11.12 -14.84 -1.33
C GLY A 44 10.55 -16.11 -1.93
N THR A 45 9.21 -16.24 -2.01
CA THR A 45 8.56 -17.39 -2.66
C THR A 45 8.88 -17.45 -4.15
N GLU A 46 8.91 -16.31 -4.84
CA GLU A 46 9.33 -16.24 -6.24
C GLU A 46 10.81 -16.58 -6.41
N LEU A 47 11.69 -16.12 -5.50
CA LEU A 47 13.10 -16.49 -5.50
C LEU A 47 13.29 -18.00 -5.34
N VAL A 48 12.63 -18.60 -4.35
CA VAL A 48 12.71 -20.05 -4.13
C VAL A 48 12.18 -20.79 -5.36
N ALA A 49 11.03 -20.37 -5.91
CA ALA A 49 10.47 -20.97 -7.12
C ALA A 49 11.41 -20.88 -8.33
N GLN A 50 12.18 -19.79 -8.48
CA GLN A 50 13.20 -19.67 -9.52
C GLN A 50 14.38 -20.63 -9.33
N LEU A 51 14.68 -21.01 -8.09
CA LEU A 51 15.83 -21.87 -7.77
C LEU A 51 15.48 -23.36 -7.83
N VAL A 52 14.30 -23.75 -7.35
CA VAL A 52 13.93 -25.16 -7.16
C VAL A 52 12.58 -25.55 -7.80
N GLY A 53 11.93 -24.62 -8.51
CA GLY A 53 10.63 -24.83 -9.13
C GLY A 53 9.45 -24.44 -8.23
N TRP A 54 8.29 -24.24 -8.86
CA TRP A 54 7.05 -23.97 -8.14
C TRP A 54 6.50 -25.23 -7.47
N SER A 55 5.90 -25.01 -6.30
CA SER A 55 5.12 -26.00 -5.58
C SER A 55 3.84 -25.35 -5.05
N GLU A 56 2.85 -26.18 -4.72
CA GLU A 56 1.60 -25.70 -4.16
C GLU A 56 1.77 -24.84 -2.88
N PRO A 57 2.61 -25.22 -1.90
CA PRO A 57 2.86 -24.36 -0.73
C PRO A 57 3.47 -22.99 -1.09
N LEU A 58 4.41 -22.95 -2.04
CA LEU A 58 5.00 -21.69 -2.51
C LEU A 58 3.95 -20.82 -3.19
N TYR A 59 3.09 -21.41 -4.00
CA TYR A 59 2.02 -20.71 -4.70
C TYR A 59 0.96 -20.13 -3.75
N ARG A 60 0.55 -20.90 -2.74
CA ARG A 60 -0.35 -20.42 -1.67
C ARG A 60 0.28 -19.29 -0.85
N ALA A 61 1.54 -19.43 -0.47
CA ALA A 61 2.27 -18.41 0.28
C ALA A 61 2.44 -17.12 -0.53
N TRP A 62 2.84 -17.24 -1.80
CA TRP A 62 2.95 -16.11 -2.74
C TRP A 62 1.62 -15.36 -2.84
N TYR A 63 0.52 -16.08 -3.06
CA TYR A 63 -0.77 -15.47 -3.27
C TYR A 63 -1.28 -14.77 -2.02
N LEU A 64 -1.23 -15.43 -0.86
CA LEU A 64 -1.68 -14.85 0.40
C LEU A 64 -0.89 -13.58 0.74
N THR A 65 0.43 -13.67 0.67
CA THR A 65 1.29 -12.58 1.15
C THR A 65 1.39 -11.44 0.15
N GLY A 66 1.63 -11.74 -1.13
CA GLY A 66 1.82 -10.74 -2.17
C GLY A 66 0.51 -10.22 -2.76
N ALA A 67 -0.39 -11.12 -3.17
CA ALA A 67 -1.60 -10.72 -3.88
C ALA A 67 -2.72 -10.23 -2.95
N VAL A 68 -2.78 -10.69 -1.70
CA VAL A 68 -3.87 -10.34 -0.78
C VAL A 68 -3.43 -9.37 0.33
N TRP A 69 -2.31 -9.63 1.01
CA TRP A 69 -1.97 -8.93 2.25
C TRP A 69 -1.14 -7.65 2.08
N THR A 70 -0.14 -7.63 1.18
CA THR A 70 0.85 -6.54 1.10
C THR A 70 0.22 -5.15 1.04
N ALA A 71 -0.61 -4.87 0.03
CA ALA A 71 -1.12 -3.52 -0.18
C ALA A 71 -2.12 -3.10 0.93
N GLY A 72 -2.95 -4.04 1.40
CA GLY A 72 -3.88 -3.80 2.51
C GLY A 72 -3.17 -3.38 3.79
N TRP A 73 -2.12 -4.11 4.20
CA TRP A 73 -1.36 -3.78 5.41
C TRP A 73 -0.49 -2.52 5.27
N LEU A 74 0.09 -2.27 4.10
CA LEU A 74 0.80 -1.01 3.86
C LEU A 74 -0.17 0.20 3.92
N GLY A 75 -1.36 0.07 3.35
CA GLY A 75 -2.42 1.07 3.46
C GLY A 75 -2.93 1.24 4.90
N ALA A 76 -3.00 0.16 5.68
CA ALA A 76 -3.37 0.18 7.09
C ALA A 76 -2.45 1.08 7.94
N GLY A 77 -1.15 1.09 7.65
CA GLY A 77 -0.24 2.03 8.32
C GLY A 77 -0.58 3.50 8.01
N THR A 78 -0.98 3.81 6.77
CA THR A 78 -1.44 5.17 6.42
C THR A 78 -2.74 5.54 7.14
N ILE A 79 -3.70 4.61 7.23
CA ILE A 79 -4.95 4.80 7.97
C ILE A 79 -4.67 5.16 9.43
N LEU A 80 -3.77 4.42 10.07
CA LEU A 80 -3.37 4.63 11.47
C LEU A 80 -2.59 5.94 11.65
N LEU A 81 -1.72 6.29 10.69
CA LEU A 81 -0.96 7.54 10.70
C LEU A 81 -1.89 8.76 10.61
N LEU A 82 -2.90 8.68 9.74
CA LEU A 82 -3.81 9.80 9.43
C LEU A 82 -5.13 9.73 10.20
N ALA A 83 -5.24 8.87 11.20
CA ALA A 83 -6.45 8.61 12.00
C ALA A 83 -7.07 9.88 12.61
N LYS A 84 -6.25 10.89 12.94
CA LYS A 84 -6.71 12.16 13.52
C LYS A 84 -7.09 13.22 12.47
N THR A 85 -6.97 12.90 11.20
CA THR A 85 -7.29 13.80 10.08
C THR A 85 -8.60 13.40 9.42
N ARG A 86 -9.08 14.22 8.48
CA ARG A 86 -10.26 13.92 7.64
C ARG A 86 -9.99 12.96 6.48
N PHE A 87 -8.82 12.30 6.50
CA PHE A 87 -8.47 11.28 5.52
C PHE A 87 -9.47 10.11 5.47
N GLY A 88 -10.28 9.92 6.52
CA GLY A 88 -11.34 8.92 6.53
C GLY A 88 -12.37 9.06 5.40
N TYR A 89 -12.68 10.28 4.93
CA TYR A 89 -13.53 10.46 3.74
C TYR A 89 -12.89 9.89 2.48
N TRP A 90 -11.60 10.17 2.29
CA TRP A 90 -10.86 9.66 1.16
C TRP A 90 -10.71 8.14 1.23
N TYR A 91 -10.43 7.60 2.43
CA TYR A 91 -10.37 6.15 2.60
C TYR A 91 -11.72 5.46 2.38
N ALA A 92 -12.83 6.08 2.81
CA ALA A 92 -14.17 5.59 2.50
C ALA A 92 -14.41 5.52 0.98
N LEU A 93 -13.99 6.53 0.22
CA LEU A 93 -14.03 6.50 -1.25
C LEU A 93 -13.16 5.37 -1.82
N CYS A 94 -11.92 5.21 -1.35
CA CYS A 94 -11.03 4.12 -1.77
C CYS A 94 -11.66 2.74 -1.52
N LEU A 95 -12.30 2.53 -0.36
CA LEU A 95 -12.97 1.28 -0.01
C LEU A 95 -14.24 1.07 -0.84
N ALA A 96 -14.99 2.14 -1.13
CA ALA A 96 -16.17 2.06 -2.00
C ALA A 96 -15.79 1.68 -3.43
N LEU A 97 -14.72 2.28 -3.96
CA LEU A 97 -14.14 1.91 -5.25
C LEU A 97 -13.65 0.46 -5.23
N ALA A 98 -13.01 0.01 -4.15
CA ALA A 98 -12.58 -1.37 -4.01
C ALA A 98 -13.77 -2.35 -4.15
N GLY A 99 -14.90 -2.08 -3.51
CA GLY A 99 -16.14 -2.85 -3.70
C GLY A 99 -16.63 -2.86 -5.15
N LEU A 100 -16.60 -1.72 -5.84
CA LEU A 100 -16.95 -1.64 -7.27
C LEU A 100 -15.99 -2.47 -8.13
N PHE A 101 -14.68 -2.34 -7.93
CA PHE A 101 -13.68 -3.11 -8.67
C PHE A 101 -13.82 -4.62 -8.41
N THR A 102 -14.22 -5.04 -7.22
CA THR A 102 -14.55 -6.45 -6.94
C THR A 102 -15.67 -6.97 -7.84
N ILE A 103 -16.75 -6.19 -8.04
CA ILE A 103 -17.83 -6.53 -8.98
C ILE A 103 -17.32 -6.61 -10.43
N LEU A 104 -16.51 -5.63 -10.84
CA LEU A 104 -15.96 -5.59 -12.20
C LEU A 104 -15.02 -6.77 -12.49
N VAL A 105 -14.20 -7.17 -11.49
CA VAL A 105 -13.33 -8.35 -11.59
C VAL A 105 -14.17 -9.62 -11.68
N ALA A 106 -15.22 -9.75 -10.88
CA ALA A 106 -16.10 -10.94 -10.90
C ALA A 106 -16.71 -11.20 -12.28
N ARG A 107 -17.09 -10.14 -13.00
CA ARG A 107 -17.62 -10.25 -14.38
C ARG A 107 -16.61 -10.82 -15.38
N ARG A 108 -15.30 -10.78 -15.06
CA ARG A 108 -14.23 -11.34 -15.90
C ARG A 108 -13.81 -12.75 -15.48
N LEU A 109 -14.29 -13.27 -14.36
CA LEU A 109 -13.90 -14.59 -13.86
C LEU A 109 -14.64 -15.74 -14.56
N GLU A 110 -15.71 -15.45 -15.33
CA GLU A 110 -16.54 -16.44 -16.04
C GLU A 110 -17.01 -17.61 -15.15
N ASP A 111 -17.07 -17.39 -13.83
CA ASP A 111 -17.46 -18.38 -12.82
C ASP A 111 -18.83 -17.99 -12.23
N PRO A 112 -19.85 -18.88 -12.27
CA PRO A 112 -21.19 -18.60 -11.73
C PRO A 112 -21.20 -18.21 -10.25
N SER A 113 -20.26 -18.71 -9.44
CA SER A 113 -20.15 -18.40 -8.02
C SER A 113 -19.58 -17.00 -7.74
N ALA A 114 -18.88 -16.41 -8.70
CA ALA A 114 -18.19 -15.13 -8.51
C ALA A 114 -19.16 -13.96 -8.28
N GLY A 115 -20.31 -13.95 -8.94
CA GLY A 115 -21.29 -12.86 -8.84
C GLY A 115 -21.82 -12.65 -7.42
N PRO A 116 -22.44 -13.66 -6.79
CA PRO A 116 -22.93 -13.56 -5.41
C PRO A 116 -21.84 -13.23 -4.39
N ILE A 117 -20.65 -13.83 -4.52
CA ILE A 117 -19.51 -13.56 -3.64
C ILE A 117 -19.07 -12.10 -3.76
N ALA A 118 -18.93 -11.61 -4.99
CA ALA A 118 -18.53 -10.23 -5.24
C ALA A 118 -19.55 -9.23 -4.71
N LEU A 119 -20.85 -9.53 -4.82
CA LEU A 119 -21.90 -8.73 -4.24
C LEU A 119 -21.79 -8.69 -2.71
N ALA A 120 -21.61 -9.83 -2.05
CA ALA A 120 -21.43 -9.87 -0.60
C ALA A 120 -20.21 -9.04 -0.14
N TYR A 121 -19.07 -9.19 -0.83
CA TYR A 121 -17.87 -8.41 -0.54
C TYR A 121 -18.07 -6.92 -0.80
N ALA A 122 -18.70 -6.54 -1.92
CA ALA A 122 -18.97 -5.14 -2.25
C ALA A 122 -19.92 -4.48 -1.24
N LEU A 123 -21.00 -5.16 -0.84
CA LEU A 123 -21.94 -4.66 0.16
C LEU A 123 -21.24 -4.47 1.53
N SER A 124 -20.37 -5.41 1.92
CA SER A 124 -19.58 -5.26 3.15
C SER A 124 -18.62 -4.05 3.09
N ALA A 125 -17.99 -3.83 1.94
CA ALA A 125 -17.10 -2.69 1.70
C ALA A 125 -17.86 -1.37 1.74
N TRP A 126 -19.02 -1.29 1.08
CA TRP A 126 -19.87 -0.10 1.03
C TRP A 126 -20.48 0.23 2.38
N GLY A 127 -20.98 -0.76 3.12
CA GLY A 127 -21.47 -0.55 4.48
C GLY A 127 -20.37 -0.01 5.40
N THR A 128 -19.17 -0.59 5.30
CA THR A 128 -17.99 -0.12 6.06
C THR A 128 -17.57 1.30 5.63
N ALA A 129 -17.58 1.59 4.33
CA ALA A 129 -17.26 2.92 3.80
C ALA A 129 -18.24 3.99 4.30
N VAL A 130 -19.54 3.68 4.33
CA VAL A 130 -20.56 4.57 4.92
C VAL A 130 -20.29 4.82 6.41
N ALA A 131 -19.98 3.78 7.18
CA ALA A 131 -19.65 3.93 8.59
C ALA A 131 -18.39 4.79 8.82
N ILE A 132 -17.36 4.61 7.99
CA ILE A 132 -16.13 5.41 8.03
C ILE A 132 -16.41 6.86 7.66
N ALA A 133 -17.17 7.12 6.58
CA ALA A 133 -17.55 8.46 6.15
C ALA A 133 -18.37 9.16 7.23
N TRP A 134 -19.31 8.46 7.85
CA TRP A 134 -20.11 8.97 8.96
C TRP A 134 -19.26 9.33 10.19
N LEU A 135 -18.36 8.45 10.61
CA LEU A 135 -17.45 8.76 11.72
C LEU A 135 -16.47 9.90 11.37
N SER A 136 -16.08 10.03 10.10
CA SER A 136 -15.26 11.14 9.61
C SER A 136 -16.03 12.46 9.63
N TYR A 137 -17.34 12.43 9.35
CA TYR A 137 -18.27 13.55 9.51
C TYR A 137 -18.33 14.02 10.96
N LEU A 138 -18.52 13.07 11.89
CA LEU A 138 -18.50 13.31 13.33
C LEU A 138 -17.10 13.66 13.89
N ALA A 139 -16.09 13.86 13.06
CA ALA A 139 -14.71 14.15 13.45
C ALA A 139 -14.10 13.10 14.41
N SER A 140 -14.61 11.88 14.40
CA SER A 140 -14.24 10.84 15.37
C SER A 140 -13.06 10.01 14.85
N PRO A 141 -11.91 9.97 15.54
CA PRO A 141 -10.76 9.14 15.12
C PRO A 141 -11.06 7.63 15.15
N ARG A 142 -12.23 7.23 15.67
CA ARG A 142 -12.73 5.85 15.69
C ARG A 142 -12.93 5.29 14.29
N TRP A 143 -13.08 6.11 13.25
CA TRP A 143 -13.16 5.65 11.86
C TRP A 143 -11.99 4.74 11.48
N SER A 144 -10.79 5.04 11.99
CA SER A 144 -9.59 4.25 11.73
C SER A 144 -9.68 2.83 12.33
N ARG A 145 -10.35 2.66 13.48
CA ARG A 145 -10.56 1.33 14.09
C ARG A 145 -11.53 0.49 13.27
N ILE A 146 -12.56 1.10 12.72
CA ILE A 146 -13.51 0.41 11.82
C ILE A 146 -12.77 -0.05 10.56
N ALA A 147 -11.99 0.84 9.95
CA ALA A 147 -11.17 0.53 8.78
C ALA A 147 -10.17 -0.61 9.05
N ILE A 148 -9.44 -0.54 10.16
CA ILE A 148 -8.46 -1.58 10.55
C ILE A 148 -9.17 -2.90 10.92
N GLY A 149 -10.29 -2.84 11.63
CA GLY A 149 -11.08 -4.04 11.96
C GLY A 149 -11.57 -4.76 10.72
N PHE A 150 -12.09 -4.03 9.73
CA PHE A 150 -12.47 -4.57 8.43
C PHE A 150 -11.28 -5.20 7.71
N MET A 151 -10.17 -4.48 7.62
CA MET A 151 -8.94 -4.97 6.99
C MET A 151 -8.43 -6.27 7.63
N VAL A 152 -8.37 -6.33 8.97
CA VAL A 152 -7.96 -7.52 9.72
C VAL A 152 -8.94 -8.68 9.50
N ALA A 153 -10.25 -8.42 9.52
CA ALA A 153 -11.26 -9.45 9.28
C ALA A 153 -11.14 -10.05 7.87
N VAL A 154 -10.93 -9.22 6.85
CA VAL A 154 -10.73 -9.66 5.46
C VAL A 154 -9.41 -10.42 5.30
N SER A 155 -8.32 -9.96 5.94
CA SER A 155 -7.04 -10.68 5.96
C SER A 155 -7.14 -12.03 6.68
N ALA A 156 -7.90 -12.10 7.79
CA ALA A 156 -8.15 -13.34 8.51
C ALA A 156 -9.03 -14.30 7.71
N LEU A 157 -10.05 -13.81 6.99
CA LEU A 157 -10.89 -14.60 6.10
C LEU A 157 -10.07 -15.27 4.97
N ALA A 158 -9.01 -14.60 4.48
CA ALA A 158 -8.15 -15.18 3.46
C ALA A 158 -7.42 -16.45 3.92
N LEU A 159 -7.13 -16.61 5.22
CA LEU A 159 -6.39 -17.76 5.75
C LEU A 159 -7.09 -19.11 5.52
N PRO A 160 -8.32 -19.33 6.02
CA PRO A 160 -9.01 -20.60 5.79
C PRO A 160 -9.32 -20.81 4.31
N LEU A 161 -9.63 -19.75 3.57
CA LEU A 161 -9.88 -19.85 2.13
C LEU A 161 -8.63 -20.32 1.38
N VAL A 162 -7.44 -19.76 1.67
CA VAL A 162 -6.17 -20.22 1.08
C VAL A 162 -5.80 -21.62 1.57
N ALA A 163 -6.05 -21.97 2.83
CA ALA A 163 -5.68 -23.27 3.37
C ALA A 163 -6.53 -24.42 2.79
N THR A 164 -7.82 -24.16 2.52
CA THR A 164 -8.79 -25.19 2.13
C THR A 164 -9.10 -25.22 0.64
N ALA A 165 -8.67 -24.22 -0.14
CA ALA A 165 -8.89 -24.20 -1.59
C ALA A 165 -8.28 -25.45 -2.24
N THR A 166 -9.10 -26.23 -2.95
CA THR A 166 -8.62 -27.37 -3.75
C THR A 166 -8.04 -26.87 -5.07
N LEU A 167 -6.76 -27.14 -5.31
CA LEU A 167 -6.07 -26.70 -6.52
C LEU A 167 -5.90 -27.88 -7.48
N PRO A 168 -6.33 -27.77 -8.74
CA PRO A 168 -6.05 -28.78 -9.75
C PRO A 168 -4.54 -29.02 -9.90
N ALA A 169 -4.14 -30.26 -10.17
CA ALA A 169 -2.74 -30.60 -10.43
C ALA A 169 -2.18 -29.70 -11.56
N PRO A 170 -0.96 -29.13 -11.40
CA PRO A 170 0.08 -29.47 -10.42
C PRO A 170 -0.02 -28.72 -9.07
N GLY A 171 -1.12 -28.01 -8.79
CA GLY A 171 -1.32 -27.26 -7.54
C GLY A 171 -0.77 -25.82 -7.58
N TRP A 172 -0.29 -25.37 -8.74
CA TRP A 172 0.22 -24.02 -8.98
C TRP A 172 0.10 -23.67 -10.46
N ALA A 173 0.07 -22.38 -10.78
CA ALA A 173 0.04 -21.91 -12.16
C ALA A 173 0.94 -20.71 -12.36
N VAL A 174 1.64 -20.73 -13.50
CA VAL A 174 2.41 -19.62 -14.03
C VAL A 174 1.90 -19.29 -15.42
N ASP A 175 2.09 -18.04 -15.81
CA ASP A 175 1.91 -17.62 -17.19
C ASP A 175 2.95 -18.33 -18.09
N PRO A 176 2.53 -19.01 -19.17
CA PRO A 176 3.45 -19.81 -19.99
C PRO A 176 4.54 -19.00 -20.71
N THR A 177 4.29 -17.72 -20.97
CA THR A 177 5.22 -16.85 -21.69
C THR A 177 6.23 -16.22 -20.75
N THR A 178 5.77 -15.80 -19.57
CA THR A 178 6.55 -15.00 -18.63
C THR A 178 7.13 -15.83 -17.48
N GLY A 179 6.58 -17.00 -17.19
CA GLY A 179 6.90 -17.80 -16.01
C GLY A 179 6.47 -17.15 -14.69
N ALA A 180 5.75 -16.02 -14.74
CA ALA A 180 5.26 -15.32 -13.57
C ALA A 180 4.05 -16.06 -12.97
N PRO A 181 3.92 -16.13 -11.63
CA PRO A 181 2.78 -16.77 -11.00
C PRO A 181 1.48 -16.05 -11.34
N VAL A 182 0.44 -16.82 -11.68
CA VAL A 182 -0.90 -16.31 -12.01
C VAL A 182 -1.93 -16.92 -11.09
N ALA A 183 -2.91 -16.14 -10.64
CA ALA A 183 -3.92 -16.58 -9.67
C ALA A 183 -5.04 -17.45 -10.26
N VAL A 184 -4.87 -18.02 -11.46
CA VAL A 184 -5.96 -18.65 -12.22
C VAL A 184 -6.56 -19.88 -11.54
N LEU A 185 -5.75 -20.64 -10.79
CA LEU A 185 -6.21 -21.84 -10.08
C LEU A 185 -7.00 -21.55 -8.81
N LEU A 186 -6.96 -20.30 -8.33
CA LEU A 186 -7.61 -19.97 -7.08
C LEU A 186 -9.10 -19.70 -7.27
N PRO A 187 -9.95 -20.13 -6.32
CA PRO A 187 -11.39 -19.91 -6.42
C PRO A 187 -11.74 -18.42 -6.38
N PRO A 188 -12.91 -18.03 -6.91
CA PRO A 188 -13.39 -16.64 -6.86
C PRO A 188 -13.44 -16.07 -5.44
N SER A 189 -13.76 -16.89 -4.43
CA SER A 189 -13.78 -16.50 -3.01
C SER A 189 -12.48 -15.88 -2.53
N LEU A 190 -11.33 -16.30 -3.08
CA LEU A 190 -10.00 -15.73 -2.82
C LEU A 190 -9.66 -14.59 -3.77
N ARG A 191 -9.85 -14.81 -5.08
CA ARG A 191 -9.51 -13.85 -6.14
C ARG A 191 -10.18 -12.49 -5.95
N LEU A 192 -11.37 -12.48 -5.35
CA LEU A 192 -12.16 -11.29 -5.10
C LEU A 192 -11.75 -10.54 -3.81
N LEU A 193 -10.96 -11.14 -2.91
CA LEU A 193 -10.36 -10.43 -1.77
C LEU A 193 -9.20 -9.52 -2.20
N THR A 194 -8.47 -9.91 -3.24
CA THR A 194 -7.37 -9.13 -3.82
C THR A 194 -7.78 -7.70 -4.20
N PRO A 195 -8.76 -7.45 -5.08
CA PRO A 195 -9.16 -6.08 -5.41
C PRO A 195 -9.67 -5.31 -4.19
N LEU A 196 -10.34 -5.98 -3.25
CA LEU A 196 -10.89 -5.37 -2.05
C LEU A 196 -9.79 -4.75 -1.16
N LEU A 197 -8.73 -5.51 -0.87
CA LEU A 197 -7.60 -5.04 -0.06
C LEU A 197 -6.61 -4.19 -0.86
N ASN A 198 -6.34 -4.54 -2.12
CA ASN A 198 -5.30 -3.87 -2.90
C ASN A 198 -5.75 -2.50 -3.40
N VAL A 199 -6.98 -2.35 -3.90
CA VAL A 199 -7.46 -1.04 -4.37
C VAL A 199 -7.53 -0.07 -3.19
N SER A 200 -8.17 -0.48 -2.10
CA SER A 200 -8.32 0.37 -0.91
C SER A 200 -6.96 0.70 -0.28
N GLY A 201 -6.09 -0.31 -0.10
CA GLY A 201 -4.78 -0.17 0.51
C GLY A 201 -3.78 0.61 -0.33
N ALA A 202 -3.65 0.31 -1.63
CA ALA A 202 -2.70 0.97 -2.52
C ALA A 202 -3.06 2.43 -2.76
N LEU A 203 -4.34 2.74 -3.00
CA LEU A 203 -4.79 4.13 -3.14
C LEU A 203 -4.56 4.91 -1.84
N ALA A 204 -4.88 4.33 -0.70
CA ALA A 204 -4.62 4.95 0.61
C ALA A 204 -3.13 5.21 0.82
N LEU A 205 -2.27 4.22 0.57
CA LEU A 205 -0.82 4.35 0.72
C LEU A 205 -0.25 5.46 -0.18
N LEU A 206 -0.54 5.40 -1.48
CA LEU A 206 -0.04 6.35 -2.47
C LEU A 206 -0.48 7.78 -2.13
N THR A 207 -1.78 7.98 -1.94
CA THR A 207 -2.33 9.32 -1.67
C THR A 207 -1.97 9.83 -0.29
N GLY A 208 -1.85 8.97 0.72
CA GLY A 208 -1.37 9.37 2.04
C GLY A 208 0.09 9.79 2.04
N ALA A 209 0.94 9.14 1.24
CA ALA A 209 2.32 9.56 1.03
C ALA A 209 2.39 10.92 0.31
N LEU A 210 1.61 11.11 -0.76
CA LEU A 210 1.51 12.42 -1.46
C LEU A 210 0.93 13.52 -0.57
N PHE A 211 -0.09 13.20 0.22
CA PHE A 211 -0.67 14.11 1.21
C PHE A 211 0.36 14.50 2.27
N SER A 212 1.17 13.54 2.75
CA SER A 212 2.25 13.82 3.69
C SER A 212 3.30 14.76 3.07
N ALA A 213 3.71 14.52 1.82
CA ALA A 213 4.60 15.43 1.09
C ALA A 213 4.02 16.84 1.00
N TYR A 214 2.74 16.96 0.63
CA TYR A 214 2.01 18.23 0.58
C TYR A 214 1.98 18.97 1.91
N VAL A 215 1.82 18.23 3.02
CA VAL A 215 1.76 18.81 4.36
C VAL A 215 3.10 19.43 4.79
N PHE A 216 4.23 18.82 4.42
CA PHE A 216 5.57 19.26 4.84
C PHE A 216 6.27 20.21 3.85
N MET A 217 5.81 20.32 2.61
CA MET A 217 6.41 21.25 1.64
C MET A 217 5.82 22.67 1.76
N PRO A 218 6.54 23.72 1.29
CA PRO A 218 5.99 25.07 1.20
C PRO A 218 4.71 25.10 0.34
N LYS A 219 3.64 25.71 0.85
CA LYS A 219 2.30 25.58 0.26
C LYS A 219 1.90 26.82 -0.54
N ARG A 220 1.38 26.59 -1.74
CA ARG A 220 0.62 27.57 -2.51
C ARG A 220 -0.81 27.07 -2.69
N ARG A 221 -1.76 27.67 -1.95
CA ARG A 221 -3.19 27.32 -2.02
C ARG A 221 -3.89 28.21 -3.04
N THR A 222 -3.91 27.77 -4.30
CA THR A 222 -4.61 28.48 -5.39
C THR A 222 -6.10 28.19 -5.39
N LEU A 223 -6.50 26.96 -5.08
CA LEU A 223 -7.90 26.58 -4.93
C LEU A 223 -8.19 26.37 -3.44
N PRO A 224 -8.92 27.29 -2.79
CA PRO A 224 -9.30 27.11 -1.40
C PRO A 224 -10.31 25.98 -1.28
N TYR A 225 -10.13 25.15 -0.26
CA TYR A 225 -11.15 24.22 0.22
C TYR A 225 -11.01 24.13 1.74
N SER A 226 -12.11 23.82 2.41
CA SER A 226 -12.16 23.63 3.86
C SER A 226 -12.61 22.21 4.21
N SER A 227 -12.17 21.74 5.36
CA SER A 227 -12.67 20.49 5.96
C SER A 227 -13.12 20.72 7.40
N ASP A 228 -13.54 21.95 7.70
CA ASP A 228 -14.07 22.35 9.00
C ASP A 228 -15.40 21.61 9.28
N PRO A 229 -15.51 20.89 10.41
CA PRO A 229 -16.73 20.16 10.78
C PRO A 229 -17.93 21.05 11.05
N ASN A 230 -17.71 22.31 11.43
CA ASN A 230 -18.77 23.19 11.89
C ASN A 230 -19.48 23.90 10.73
N GLN A 231 -19.06 23.61 9.49
CA GLN A 231 -19.69 24.13 8.28
C GLN A 231 -21.07 23.54 8.07
N ARG A 232 -21.90 24.25 7.30
CA ARG A 232 -23.20 23.72 6.89
C ARG A 232 -22.98 22.46 6.03
N GLY A 233 -23.91 21.51 6.10
CA GLY A 233 -23.75 20.21 5.44
C GLY A 233 -23.58 20.31 3.92
N ASP A 234 -24.29 21.23 3.27
CA ASP A 234 -24.16 21.57 1.85
C ASP A 234 -22.76 22.13 1.51
N GLU A 235 -22.24 23.04 2.33
CA GLU A 235 -20.88 23.58 2.19
C GLU A 235 -19.82 22.48 2.33
N LEU A 236 -20.00 21.59 3.30
CA LEU A 236 -19.09 20.46 3.50
C LEU A 236 -19.14 19.51 2.30
N LEU A 237 -20.33 19.18 1.79
CA LEU A 237 -20.48 18.32 0.61
C LEU A 237 -19.83 18.93 -0.64
N PHE A 238 -20.03 20.24 -0.85
CA PHE A 238 -19.36 20.97 -1.93
C PHE A 238 -17.84 20.91 -1.77
N ASN A 239 -17.32 21.19 -0.56
CA ASN A 239 -15.89 21.12 -0.27
C ASN A 239 -15.32 19.71 -0.50
N LEU A 240 -16.04 18.67 -0.11
CA LEU A 240 -15.64 17.28 -0.36
C LEU A 240 -15.63 16.95 -1.86
N ALA A 241 -16.58 17.48 -2.63
CA ALA A 241 -16.64 17.28 -4.07
C ALA A 241 -15.46 17.96 -4.81
N ILE A 242 -15.08 19.17 -4.39
CA ILE A 242 -13.94 19.89 -5.00
C ILE A 242 -12.59 19.47 -4.44
N ALA A 243 -12.53 18.88 -3.23
CA ALA A 243 -11.30 18.56 -2.53
C ALA A 243 -10.30 17.73 -3.36
N PRO A 244 -10.69 16.68 -4.10
CA PRO A 244 -9.75 15.94 -4.95
C PRO A 244 -9.05 16.84 -5.97
N VAL A 245 -9.81 17.70 -6.65
CA VAL A 245 -9.28 18.64 -7.65
C VAL A 245 -8.41 19.71 -6.98
N ALA A 246 -8.89 20.30 -5.88
CA ALA A 246 -8.19 21.34 -5.15
C ALA A 246 -6.85 20.84 -4.59
N ILE A 247 -6.81 19.63 -4.02
CA ILE A 247 -5.59 19.00 -3.51
C ILE A 247 -4.57 18.81 -4.64
N ILE A 248 -5.01 18.27 -5.79
CA ILE A 248 -4.13 18.04 -6.95
C ILE A 248 -3.55 19.36 -7.45
N VAL A 249 -4.40 20.36 -7.71
CA VAL A 249 -3.95 21.66 -8.22
C VAL A 249 -3.00 22.34 -7.23
N ASN A 250 -3.35 22.36 -5.94
CA ASN A 250 -2.52 22.97 -4.90
C ASN A 250 -1.18 22.23 -4.75
N PHE A 251 -1.17 20.90 -4.89
CA PHE A 251 0.06 20.09 -4.88
C PHE A 251 1.01 20.53 -5.99
N PHE A 252 0.56 20.51 -7.25
CA PHE A 252 1.40 20.89 -8.39
C PHE A 252 1.85 22.36 -8.33
N ARG A 253 0.99 23.27 -7.87
CA ARG A 253 1.33 24.69 -7.68
C ARG A 253 2.35 24.93 -6.57
N SER A 254 2.51 23.98 -5.64
CA SER A 254 3.48 24.04 -4.55
C SER A 254 4.85 23.46 -4.93
N LEU A 255 4.93 22.63 -5.98
CA LEU A 255 6.19 22.00 -6.40
C LEU A 255 7.33 23.00 -6.72
N PRO A 256 7.11 24.13 -7.42
CA PRO A 256 8.19 25.09 -7.67
C PRO A 256 8.79 25.66 -6.37
N LEU A 257 7.95 25.88 -5.36
CA LEU A 257 8.41 26.34 -4.04
C LEU A 257 9.18 25.24 -3.31
N ALA A 258 8.75 23.99 -3.42
CA ALA A 258 9.48 22.85 -2.87
C ALA A 258 10.86 22.67 -3.53
N VAL A 259 10.94 22.83 -4.87
CA VAL A 259 12.22 22.80 -5.60
C VAL A 259 13.14 23.94 -5.19
N ARG A 260 12.59 25.14 -4.98
CA ARG A 260 13.36 26.28 -4.47
C ARG A 260 13.90 26.01 -3.07
N ALA A 261 13.05 25.56 -2.15
CA ALA A 261 13.45 25.19 -0.79
C ALA A 261 14.46 24.04 -0.77
N TRP A 262 14.38 23.10 -1.71
CA TRP A 262 15.39 22.03 -1.87
C TRP A 262 16.75 22.59 -2.23
N ARG A 263 16.80 23.48 -3.24
CA ARG A 263 18.04 24.16 -3.67
C ARG A 263 18.64 25.03 -2.57
N GLU A 264 17.80 25.63 -1.73
CA GLU A 264 18.20 26.47 -0.61
C GLU A 264 18.56 25.65 0.66
N GLY A 265 18.39 24.32 0.65
CA GLY A 265 18.68 23.47 1.81
C GLY A 265 17.68 23.60 2.97
N THR A 266 16.54 24.26 2.74
CA THR A 266 15.50 24.53 3.76
C THR A 266 14.32 23.56 3.70
N LEU A 267 14.26 22.69 2.68
CA LEU A 267 13.16 21.74 2.51
C LEU A 267 13.15 20.69 3.64
N ASN A 268 11.96 20.46 4.21
CA ASN A 268 11.77 19.40 5.18
C ASN A 268 12.07 18.03 4.54
N ARG A 269 12.94 17.24 5.18
CA ARG A 269 13.39 15.91 4.72
C ARG A 269 12.24 14.92 4.51
N ARG A 270 11.10 15.11 5.19
CA ARG A 270 9.90 14.28 5.01
C ARG A 270 9.29 14.42 3.61
N VAL A 271 9.51 15.54 2.91
CA VAL A 271 9.01 15.76 1.55
C VAL A 271 9.65 14.78 0.57
N PRO A 272 10.98 14.79 0.34
CA PRO A 272 11.61 13.82 -0.58
C PRO A 272 11.43 12.38 -0.09
N ALA A 273 11.45 12.11 1.22
CA ALA A 273 11.21 10.77 1.77
C ALA A 273 9.84 10.22 1.37
N THR A 274 8.77 10.99 1.57
CA THR A 274 7.39 10.55 1.28
C THR A 274 7.12 10.49 -0.23
N LEU A 275 7.78 11.32 -1.04
CA LEU A 275 7.74 11.21 -2.51
C LEU A 275 8.43 9.93 -3.02
N LEU A 276 9.58 9.56 -2.44
CA LEU A 276 10.25 8.28 -2.76
C LEU A 276 9.38 7.09 -2.36
N ILE A 277 8.73 7.14 -1.20
CA ILE A 277 7.77 6.11 -0.76
C ILE A 277 6.58 6.03 -1.72
N ALA A 278 6.01 7.16 -2.12
CA ALA A 278 4.90 7.22 -3.08
C ALA A 278 5.30 6.60 -4.42
N LEU A 279 6.47 6.97 -4.96
CA LEU A 279 6.99 6.41 -6.20
C LEU A 279 7.25 4.91 -6.07
N GLY A 280 7.88 4.48 -4.98
CA GLY A 280 8.20 3.07 -4.73
C GLY A 280 6.97 2.19 -4.58
N ALA A 281 5.91 2.71 -3.96
CA ALA A 281 4.62 2.02 -3.84
C ALA A 281 3.87 1.91 -5.19
N PHE A 282 3.99 2.92 -6.06
CA PHE A 282 3.27 2.97 -7.32
C PHE A 282 3.97 2.21 -8.45
N LEU A 283 5.30 2.12 -8.42
CA LEU A 283 6.09 1.58 -9.51
C LEU A 283 5.74 0.11 -9.89
N PRO A 284 5.53 -0.83 -8.95
CA PRO A 284 5.08 -2.18 -9.30
C PRO A 284 3.72 -2.21 -10.00
N SER A 285 2.82 -1.28 -9.67
CA SER A 285 1.50 -1.19 -10.32
C SER A 285 1.60 -0.68 -11.76
N LEU A 286 2.52 0.26 -12.02
CA LEU A 286 2.82 0.74 -13.37
C LEU A 286 3.40 -0.38 -14.23
N THR A 287 4.36 -1.12 -13.70
CA THR A 287 5.03 -2.18 -14.46
C THR A 287 4.19 -3.45 -14.60
N ASP A 288 3.18 -3.69 -13.74
CA ASP A 288 2.18 -4.75 -13.96
C ASP A 288 1.39 -4.53 -15.26
N THR A 289 1.14 -3.26 -15.64
CA THR A 289 0.48 -2.97 -16.93
C THR A 289 1.36 -3.37 -18.10
N LEU A 290 2.69 -3.18 -17.99
CA LEU A 290 3.68 -3.61 -18.98
C LEU A 290 3.83 -5.15 -19.00
N ASN A 291 3.69 -5.80 -17.84
CA ASN A 291 3.66 -7.26 -17.74
C ASN A 291 2.53 -7.86 -18.59
N ARG A 292 1.34 -7.24 -18.54
CA ARG A 292 0.19 -7.64 -19.36
C ARG A 292 0.41 -7.44 -20.86
N GLY A 293 1.35 -6.58 -21.24
CA GLY A 293 1.85 -6.42 -22.60
C GLY A 293 2.98 -7.38 -22.98
N GLY A 294 3.34 -8.33 -22.11
CA GLY A 294 4.37 -9.36 -22.34
C GLY A 294 5.75 -9.04 -21.77
N SER A 295 5.96 -7.90 -21.08
CA SER A 295 7.27 -7.53 -20.54
C SER A 295 7.43 -7.93 -19.06
N THR A 296 7.86 -9.17 -18.83
CA THR A 296 8.13 -9.70 -17.47
C THR A 296 9.28 -9.01 -16.77
N GLU A 297 10.34 -8.69 -17.53
CA GLU A 297 11.55 -8.07 -16.98
C GLU A 297 11.24 -6.68 -16.42
N ALA A 298 10.39 -5.90 -17.11
CA ALA A 298 9.94 -4.61 -16.62
C ALA A 298 9.15 -4.75 -15.31
N TYR A 299 8.35 -5.81 -15.16
CA TYR A 299 7.63 -6.08 -13.92
C TYR A 299 8.56 -6.45 -12.77
N ALA A 300 9.49 -7.37 -12.99
CA ALA A 300 10.50 -7.76 -12.01
C ALA A 300 11.38 -6.57 -11.59
N LEU A 301 11.79 -5.75 -12.56
CA LEU A 301 12.55 -4.52 -12.32
C LEU A 301 11.72 -3.50 -11.54
N GLY A 302 10.43 -3.34 -11.86
CA GLY A 302 9.53 -2.44 -11.13
C GLY A 302 9.36 -2.83 -9.66
N LYS A 303 9.31 -4.13 -9.35
CA LYS A 303 9.31 -4.61 -7.94
C LYS A 303 10.63 -4.30 -7.24
N LEU A 304 11.77 -4.53 -7.90
CA LEU A 304 13.09 -4.24 -7.36
C LEU A 304 13.27 -2.75 -7.07
N LEU A 305 12.99 -1.90 -8.07
CA LEU A 305 13.07 -0.45 -7.95
C LEU A 305 12.07 0.07 -6.93
N GLY A 306 10.86 -0.49 -6.89
CA GLY A 306 9.84 -0.16 -5.89
C GLY A 306 10.33 -0.43 -4.46
N ALA A 307 10.87 -1.62 -4.21
CA ALA A 307 11.46 -1.99 -2.92
C ALA A 307 12.63 -1.08 -2.54
N GLY A 308 13.51 -0.77 -3.49
CA GLY A 308 14.63 0.14 -3.28
C GLY A 308 14.18 1.55 -2.92
N LEU A 309 13.21 2.11 -3.65
CA LEU A 309 12.66 3.44 -3.39
C LEU A 309 11.93 3.52 -2.04
N LEU A 310 11.19 2.49 -1.66
CA LEU A 310 10.57 2.39 -0.32
C LEU A 310 11.64 2.40 0.78
N LEU A 311 12.68 1.59 0.63
CA LEU A 311 13.78 1.53 1.60
C LEU A 311 14.54 2.85 1.69
N ILE A 312 14.91 3.46 0.56
CA ILE A 312 15.62 4.74 0.52
C ILE A 312 14.72 5.83 1.12
N GLY A 313 13.44 5.89 0.73
CA GLY A 313 12.49 6.84 1.29
C GLY A 313 12.35 6.71 2.81
N PHE A 314 12.30 5.48 3.32
CA PHE A 314 12.33 5.22 4.77
C PHE A 314 13.63 5.71 5.42
N LEU A 315 14.80 5.38 4.88
CA LEU A 315 16.09 5.80 5.41
C LEU A 315 16.25 7.33 5.42
N VAL A 316 15.72 8.03 4.40
CA VAL A 316 15.67 9.50 4.36
C VAL A 316 14.72 10.05 5.42
N SER A 317 13.66 9.32 5.77
CA SER A 317 12.69 9.73 6.80
C SER A 317 13.17 9.57 8.25
N VAL A 318 14.23 8.79 8.49
CA VAL A 318 14.77 8.56 9.85
C VAL A 318 15.31 9.87 10.41
N ASP A 319 14.78 10.34 11.54
CA ASP A 319 15.22 11.61 12.12
C ASP A 319 16.64 11.46 12.70
N GLU A 320 16.85 10.48 13.59
CA GLU A 320 18.14 10.21 14.23
C GLU A 320 18.72 8.86 13.78
N PRO A 321 19.95 8.81 13.23
CA PRO A 321 20.57 7.53 12.84
C PRO A 321 20.71 6.53 13.98
N SER A 322 20.82 6.99 15.23
CA SER A 322 20.85 6.15 16.45
C SER A 322 19.63 5.23 16.56
N GLU A 323 18.48 5.58 15.96
CA GLU A 323 17.28 4.75 15.95
C GLU A 323 17.49 3.41 15.23
N ILE A 324 18.47 3.30 14.34
CA ILE A 324 18.78 2.07 13.60
C ILE A 324 19.68 1.20 14.48
N SER A 325 19.11 0.24 15.19
CA SER A 325 19.81 -0.64 16.15
C SER A 325 20.01 -2.09 15.67
N LEU A 326 19.79 -2.38 14.39
CA LEU A 326 19.98 -3.73 13.84
C LEU A 326 21.44 -4.23 14.02
N PRO A 327 21.67 -5.45 14.55
CA PRO A 327 23.01 -5.92 14.91
C PRO A 327 24.02 -5.95 13.74
N LEU A 328 23.61 -6.45 12.57
CA LEU A 328 24.52 -6.68 11.45
C LEU A 328 24.63 -5.47 10.51
N VAL A 329 23.51 -4.78 10.27
CA VAL A 329 23.42 -3.71 9.27
C VAL A 329 23.29 -2.32 9.88
N GLY A 330 23.11 -2.21 11.20
CA GLY A 330 22.89 -0.93 11.87
C GLY A 330 24.10 0.00 11.78
N ALA A 331 25.29 -0.48 12.17
CA ALA A 331 26.51 0.32 12.11
C ALA A 331 26.83 0.86 10.69
N PRO A 332 26.84 0.04 9.61
CA PRO A 332 27.11 0.54 8.27
C PRO A 332 26.03 1.51 7.78
N LEU A 333 24.74 1.25 8.05
CA LEU A 333 23.65 2.17 7.68
C LEU A 333 23.76 3.52 8.41
N ARG A 334 24.11 3.52 9.70
CA ARG A 334 24.35 4.75 10.47
C ARG A 334 25.54 5.54 9.95
N ALA A 335 26.60 4.86 9.52
CA ALA A 335 27.76 5.52 8.89
C ALA A 335 27.37 6.15 7.55
N ALA A 336 26.68 5.40 6.69
CA ALA A 336 26.19 5.90 5.41
C ALA A 336 25.24 7.09 5.57
N LEU A 337 24.28 7.03 6.50
CA LEU A 337 23.38 8.14 6.77
C LEU A 337 24.09 9.39 7.29
N ARG A 338 25.10 9.23 8.15
CA ARG A 338 25.90 10.37 8.62
C ARG A 338 26.73 10.98 7.50
N TRP A 339 27.31 10.17 6.61
CA TRP A 339 28.06 10.64 5.46
C TRP A 339 27.19 11.38 4.44
N VAL A 340 25.98 10.91 4.17
CA VAL A 340 25.04 11.59 3.24
C VAL A 340 24.46 12.88 3.83
N ARG A 341 24.44 13.01 5.17
CA ARG A 341 23.82 14.15 5.87
C ARG A 341 24.81 15.22 6.36
N GLY A 342 26.09 14.86 6.47
CA GLY A 342 27.19 15.76 6.85
C GLY A 342 27.77 16.44 5.63
#